data_AF-A0AAD7CBE7-F1
#
_entry.id   AF-A0AAD7CBE7-F1
#
_cell.length_a   1.000
_cell.length_b   1.000
_cell.length_c   1.000
_cell.angle_alpha   90.00
_cell.angle_beta   90.00
_cell.angle_gamma   90.00
#
_symmetry.space_group_name_H-M   'P 1'
#
loop_
_entity.id
_entity.type
_entity.pdbx_description
1 polymer ?
#
loop_
_entity_poly.entity_id
_entity_poly.type
_entity_poly.pdbx_seq_one_letter_code
_entity_poly.pdbx_strand_id
1 'polypeptide(L)'
;MFDHFRPFFLMVFSIHLLIYIAPVCIKFQYDYLYAAFILLGVLGTFKSYPTMADPGLFLSMIALFPEIYPYLRYPIVTTPLHLHAALLMPLFHRLNQGTGNANFFYASTLVFACANGAALTGCVWAGLRIAIGPPQEGFSVVQE
;
A
#
# COMPACT_ATOMS: atom_id res chain seq x y z
N MET A 1 19.47 2.62 14.15
CA MET A 1 20.08 3.40 13.06
C MET A 1 20.94 4.47 13.70
N PHE A 2 22.15 4.69 13.21
CA PHE A 2 22.98 5.79 13.72
C PHE A 2 22.36 7.13 13.32
N ASP A 3 22.21 8.05 14.26
CA ASP A 3 21.58 9.35 14.03
C ASP A 3 22.27 10.15 12.92
N HIS A 4 23.56 9.93 12.71
CA HIS A 4 24.34 10.53 11.64
C HIS A 4 23.77 10.24 10.24
N PHE A 5 23.24 9.04 10.00
CA PHE A 5 22.67 8.68 8.69
C PHE A 5 21.21 9.08 8.52
N ARG A 6 20.53 9.48 9.59
CA ARG A 6 19.09 9.81 9.56
C ARG A 6 18.73 10.81 8.44
N PRO A 7 19.47 11.92 8.22
CA PRO A 7 19.12 12.88 7.15
C PRO A 7 19.20 12.28 5.75
N PHE A 8 20.17 11.39 5.50
CA PHE A 8 20.33 10.71 4.22
C PHE A 8 19.10 9.85 3.89
N PHE A 9 18.64 9.02 4.84
CA PHE A 9 17.48 8.17 4.59
C PHE A 9 16.17 8.97 4.49
N LEU A 10 15.99 10.03 5.29
CA LEU A 10 14.84 10.92 5.14
C LEU A 10 14.78 11.55 3.75
N MET A 11 15.92 12.00 3.22
CA MET A 11 16.03 12.54 1.86
C MET A 11 15.72 11.48 0.79
N VAL A 12 16.27 10.26 0.92
CA VAL A 12 15.98 9.15 0.00
C VAL A 12 14.49 8.80 -0.01
N PHE A 13 13.86 8.61 1.15
CA PHE A 13 12.43 8.30 1.24
C PHE A 13 11.56 9.44 0.69
N SER A 14 11.95 10.70 0.90
CA SER A 14 11.21 11.85 0.38
C SER A 14 11.28 11.95 -1.14
N ILE A 15 12.47 11.77 -1.74
CA ILE A 15 12.63 11.76 -3.20
C ILE A 15 11.89 10.58 -3.81
N HIS A 16 11.94 9.42 -3.16
CA HIS A 16 11.23 8.23 -3.62
C HIS A 16 9.72 8.45 -3.75
N LEU A 17 9.09 9.23 -2.87
CA LEU A 17 7.67 9.57 -3.01
C LEU A 17 7.38 10.43 -4.25
N LEU A 18 8.29 11.34 -4.62
CA LEU A 18 8.08 12.28 -5.71
C LEU A 18 8.03 11.60 -7.09
N ILE A 19 8.75 10.48 -7.26
CA ILE A 19 8.81 9.78 -8.56
C ILE A 19 7.44 9.24 -9.00
N TYR A 20 6.52 9.03 -8.06
CA TYR A 20 5.19 8.48 -8.33
C TYR A 20 4.17 9.55 -8.75
N ILE A 21 4.42 10.83 -8.47
CA ILE A 21 3.44 11.91 -8.71
C ILE A 21 3.13 12.06 -10.20
N ALA A 22 4.16 12.32 -11.02
CA ALA A 22 3.99 12.53 -12.45
C ALA A 22 3.32 11.35 -13.18
N PRO A 23 3.77 10.07 -13.04
CA PRO A 23 3.16 8.97 -13.77
C PRO A 23 1.72 8.70 -13.35
N VAL A 24 1.38 8.81 -12.05
CA VAL A 24 0.01 8.59 -11.58
C VAL A 24 -0.93 9.68 -12.09
N CYS A 25 -0.53 10.95 -12.01
CA CYS A 25 -1.34 12.07 -12.50
C CYS A 25 -1.54 12.01 -14.03
N ILE A 26 -0.52 11.63 -14.80
CA ILE A 26 -0.65 11.48 -16.26
C ILE A 26 -1.60 10.32 -16.60
N LYS A 27 -1.48 9.19 -15.87
CA LYS A 27 -2.26 7.99 -16.17
C LYS A 27 -3.74 8.14 -15.80
N PHE A 28 -4.04 8.77 -14.68
CA PHE A 28 -5.40 8.97 -14.16
C PHE A 28 -5.87 10.43 -14.32
N GLN A 29 -5.44 11.11 -15.39
CA GLN A 29 -5.74 12.54 -15.62
C GLN A 29 -7.23 12.88 -15.73
N TYR A 30 -8.08 11.89 -16.01
CA TYR A 30 -9.54 12.05 -16.13
C TYR A 30 -10.28 11.65 -14.84
N ASP A 31 -9.58 11.10 -13.86
CA ASP A 31 -10.11 10.71 -12.55
C ASP A 31 -9.15 11.13 -11.44
N TYR A 32 -9.23 12.41 -11.07
CA TYR A 32 -8.36 13.01 -10.07
C TYR A 32 -8.54 12.40 -8.67
N LEU A 33 -9.75 11.92 -8.35
CA LEU A 33 -10.03 11.31 -7.06
C LEU A 33 -9.32 9.95 -6.97
N TYR A 34 -9.34 9.17 -8.05
CA TYR A 34 -8.58 7.92 -8.12
C TYR A 34 -7.06 8.15 -8.09
N ALA A 35 -6.58 9.19 -8.80
CA ALA A 35 -5.17 9.56 -8.76
C ALA A 35 -4.71 9.91 -7.33
N ALA A 36 -5.50 10.72 -6.60
CA ALA A 36 -5.23 11.06 -5.20
C ALA A 36 -5.27 9.84 -4.29
N PHE A 37 -6.23 8.93 -4.50
CA PHE A 37 -6.34 7.66 -3.77
C PHE A 37 -5.08 6.79 -3.92
N ILE A 38 -4.57 6.62 -5.14
CA ILE A 38 -3.33 5.87 -5.38
C ILE A 38 -2.13 6.56 -4.74
N LEU A 39 -2.02 7.90 -4.83
CA LEU A 39 -0.94 8.65 -4.20
C LEU A 39 -0.98 8.56 -2.66
N LEU A 40 -2.17 8.51 -2.05
CA LEU A 40 -2.31 8.25 -0.61
C LEU A 40 -1.82 6.85 -0.23
N GLY A 41 -2.06 5.84 -1.06
CA GLY A 41 -1.52 4.50 -0.85
C GLY A 41 0.02 4.45 -0.98
N VAL A 42 0.58 5.17 -1.96
CA VAL A 42 2.04 5.36 -2.10
C VAL A 42 2.62 6.02 -0.84
N LEU A 43 1.98 7.10 -0.37
CA LEU A 43 2.39 7.80 0.85
C LEU A 43 2.31 6.87 2.07
N GLY A 44 1.20 6.15 2.27
CA GLY A 44 1.03 5.20 3.38
C GLY A 44 2.03 4.04 3.38
N THR A 45 2.61 3.70 2.23
CA THR A 45 3.57 2.60 2.09
C THR A 45 5.02 3.07 2.22
N PHE A 46 5.37 4.21 1.63
CA PHE A 46 6.77 4.64 1.46
C PHE A 46 7.18 5.87 2.28
N LYS A 47 6.25 6.53 2.97
CA LYS A 47 6.56 7.66 3.86
C LYS A 47 7.49 7.20 4.99
N SER A 48 8.50 8.01 5.28
CA SER A 48 9.37 7.79 6.43
C SER A 48 8.60 7.95 7.74
N TYR A 49 8.77 7.00 8.66
CA TYR A 49 8.06 6.96 9.95
C TYR A 49 6.54 7.08 9.79
N PRO A 50 5.90 6.14 9.07
CA PRO A 50 4.46 6.19 8.85
C PRO A 50 3.73 5.96 10.16
N THR A 51 2.60 6.65 10.31
CA THR A 51 1.63 6.42 11.38
C THR A 51 0.55 5.45 10.92
N MET A 52 -0.23 4.89 11.84
CA MET A 52 -1.37 4.02 11.45
C MET A 52 -2.45 4.76 10.65
N ALA A 53 -2.51 6.09 10.75
CA ALA A 53 -3.47 6.90 10.01
C ALA A 53 -3.14 6.97 8.51
N ASP A 54 -1.86 6.91 8.13
CA ASP A 54 -1.45 7.04 6.72
C ASP A 54 -2.00 5.89 5.85
N PRO A 55 -1.72 4.60 6.12
CA PRO A 55 -2.35 3.50 5.39
C PRO A 55 -3.82 3.29 5.78
N GLY A 56 -4.24 3.68 6.99
CA GLY A 56 -5.65 3.59 7.40
C GLY A 56 -6.57 4.45 6.52
N LEU A 57 -6.14 5.67 6.17
CA LEU A 57 -6.87 6.53 5.24
C LEU A 57 -6.95 5.89 3.86
N PHE A 58 -5.84 5.37 3.33
CA PHE A 58 -5.85 4.64 2.06
C PHE A 58 -6.82 3.44 2.08
N LEU A 59 -6.73 2.57 3.10
CA LEU A 59 -7.57 1.38 3.20
C LEU A 59 -9.07 1.71 3.35
N SER A 60 -9.41 2.78 4.07
CA SER A 60 -10.80 3.22 4.21
C SER A 60 -11.36 3.82 2.91
N MET A 61 -10.53 4.53 2.12
CA MET A 61 -10.94 5.07 0.83
C MET A 61 -11.22 3.99 -0.22
N ILE A 62 -10.77 2.75 -0.04
CA ILE A 62 -11.15 1.62 -0.91
C ILE A 62 -12.67 1.50 -1.02
N ALA A 63 -13.40 1.80 0.06
CA ALA A 63 -14.86 1.75 0.08
C ALA A 63 -15.55 2.73 -0.87
N LEU A 64 -14.85 3.79 -1.32
CA LEU A 64 -15.38 4.78 -2.24
C LEU A 64 -15.41 4.31 -3.70
N PHE A 65 -14.69 3.24 -4.02
CA PHE A 65 -14.53 2.75 -5.39
C PHE A 65 -15.01 1.29 -5.52
N PRO A 66 -16.31 0.99 -5.32
CA PRO A 66 -16.83 -0.37 -5.42
C PRO A 66 -16.58 -1.02 -6.79
N GLU A 67 -16.38 -0.24 -7.84
CA GLU A 67 -16.04 -0.69 -9.19
C GLU A 67 -14.72 -1.46 -9.27
N ILE A 68 -13.79 -1.30 -8.32
CA ILE A 68 -12.49 -2.00 -8.34
C ILE A 68 -12.58 -3.43 -7.80
N TYR A 69 -13.61 -3.75 -7.01
CA TYR A 69 -13.70 -5.03 -6.30
C TYR A 69 -13.64 -6.26 -7.21
N PRO A 70 -14.32 -6.30 -8.37
CA PRO A 70 -14.26 -7.45 -9.28
C PRO A 70 -12.87 -7.66 -9.89
N TYR A 71 -12.02 -6.63 -9.91
CA TYR A 71 -10.71 -6.64 -10.57
C TYR A 71 -9.54 -6.80 -9.58
N LEU A 72 -9.81 -6.88 -8.27
CA LEU A 72 -8.78 -7.16 -7.28
C LEU A 72 -8.25 -8.59 -7.47
N ARG A 73 -6.95 -8.71 -7.76
CA ARG A 73 -6.34 -10.00 -8.12
C ARG A 73 -6.17 -10.95 -6.93
N TYR A 74 -5.84 -10.41 -5.75
CA TYR A 74 -5.54 -11.21 -4.54
C TYR A 74 -6.19 -10.67 -3.25
N PRO A 75 -7.50 -10.35 -3.22
CA PRO A 75 -8.17 -9.79 -2.03
C PRO A 75 -8.17 -10.76 -0.85
N ILE A 76 -8.31 -12.06 -1.12
CA ILE A 76 -8.32 -13.13 -0.12
C ILE A 76 -6.96 -13.28 0.59
N VAL A 77 -5.85 -12.90 -0.06
CA VAL A 77 -4.51 -12.95 0.55
C VAL A 77 -4.18 -11.64 1.24
N THR A 78 -4.50 -10.51 0.62
CA THR A 78 -4.17 -9.18 1.14
C THR A 78 -4.94 -8.82 2.42
N THR A 79 -6.22 -9.17 2.50
CA THR A 79 -7.06 -8.89 3.67
C THR A 79 -6.57 -9.57 4.96
N PRO A 80 -6.34 -10.90 4.98
CA PRO A 80 -5.85 -11.57 6.18
C PRO A 80 -4.42 -11.15 6.56
N LEU A 81 -3.58 -10.71 5.62
CA LEU A 81 -2.27 -10.15 5.97
C LEU A 81 -2.41 -8.86 6.80
N HIS A 82 -3.34 -7.97 6.44
CA HIS A 82 -3.65 -6.80 7.25
C HIS A 82 -4.23 -7.18 8.62
N LEU A 83 -5.19 -8.13 8.67
CA LEU A 83 -5.78 -8.59 9.93
C LEU A 83 -4.73 -9.23 10.85
N HIS A 84 -3.89 -10.10 10.29
CA HIS A 84 -2.79 -10.74 11.01
C HIS A 84 -1.85 -9.71 11.64
N ALA A 85 -1.40 -8.74 10.85
CA ALA A 85 -0.50 -7.71 11.35
C ALA A 85 -1.18 -6.77 12.37
N ALA A 86 -2.43 -6.37 12.13
CA ALA A 86 -3.20 -5.50 13.03
C ALA A 86 -3.46 -6.14 14.40
N LEU A 87 -3.71 -7.46 14.44
CA LEU A 87 -3.90 -8.20 15.69
C LEU A 87 -2.59 -8.42 16.45
N LEU A 88 -1.50 -8.74 15.73
CA LEU A 88 -0.21 -9.06 16.36
C LEU A 88 0.59 -7.85 16.79
N MET A 89 0.46 -6.70 16.11
CA MET A 89 1.19 -5.49 16.48
C MET A 89 0.99 -5.05 17.95
N PRO A 90 -0.24 -4.90 18.48
CA PRO A 90 -0.43 -4.51 19.88
C PRO A 90 0.07 -5.59 20.85
N LEU A 91 -0.07 -6.87 20.50
CA LEU A 91 0.43 -7.99 21.30
C LEU A 91 1.96 -7.93 21.44
N PHE A 92 2.68 -7.83 20.32
CA PHE A 92 4.14 -7.75 20.32
C PHE A 92 4.68 -6.43 20.87
N HIS A 93 3.93 -5.33 20.72
CA HIS A 93 4.29 -4.07 21.35
C HIS A 93 4.33 -4.19 22.88
N ARG A 94 3.31 -4.83 23.48
CA ARG A 94 3.29 -5.08 24.93
C ARG A 94 4.38 -6.04 25.36
N LEU A 95 4.67 -7.07 24.57
CA LEU A 95 5.73 -8.03 24.90
C LEU A 95 7.12 -7.38 24.93
N ASN A 96 7.40 -6.45 24.00
CA ASN A 96 8.65 -5.69 23.94
C ASN A 96 8.92 -4.82 25.18
N GLN A 97 7.87 -4.41 25.92
CA GLN A 97 8.04 -3.56 27.10
C GLN A 97 8.49 -4.35 28.35
N GLY A 98 8.37 -5.68 28.34
CA GLY A 98 8.60 -6.51 29.54
C GLY A 98 9.72 -7.53 29.38
N THR A 99 9.72 -8.33 28.29
CA THR A 99 10.61 -9.51 28.15
C THR A 99 10.78 -10.00 26.69
N GLY A 100 10.11 -9.38 25.72
CA GLY A 100 10.02 -9.84 24.34
C GLY A 100 11.18 -9.42 23.44
N ASN A 101 11.49 -10.28 22.46
CA ASN A 101 12.43 -9.94 21.40
C ASN A 101 11.83 -8.89 20.44
N ALA A 102 12.53 -7.77 20.27
CA ALA A 102 12.15 -6.67 19.37
C ALA A 102 11.86 -7.09 17.92
N ASN A 103 12.47 -8.18 17.47
CA ASN A 103 12.28 -8.73 16.13
C ASN A 103 10.84 -9.17 15.88
N PHE A 104 10.06 -9.56 16.90
CA PHE A 104 8.65 -9.94 16.71
C PHE A 104 7.79 -8.74 16.30
N PHE A 105 7.97 -7.61 16.98
CA PHE A 105 7.27 -6.37 16.62
C PHE A 105 7.71 -5.90 15.22
N TYR A 106 9.02 -5.93 14.94
CA TYR A 106 9.55 -5.60 13.61
C TYR A 106 8.96 -6.49 12.51
N ALA A 107 8.92 -7.81 12.71
CA ALA A 107 8.37 -8.76 11.75
C ALA A 107 6.89 -8.46 11.45
N SER A 108 6.07 -8.19 12.47
CA SER A 108 4.67 -7.82 12.27
C SER A 108 4.51 -6.50 11.49
N THR A 109 5.32 -5.49 11.80
CA THR A 109 5.31 -4.23 11.02
C THR A 109 5.76 -4.42 9.57
N LEU A 110 6.68 -5.36 9.30
CA LEU A 110 7.12 -5.69 7.95
C LEU A 110 6.03 -6.42 7.16
N VAL A 111 5.31 -7.34 7.81
CA VAL A 111 4.12 -7.98 7.21
C VAL A 111 3.06 -6.93 6.87
N PHE A 112 2.81 -5.95 7.76
CA PHE A 112 1.90 -4.84 7.48
C PHE A 112 2.34 -4.00 6.28
N ALA A 113 3.63 -3.67 6.17
CA ALA A 113 4.16 -2.93 5.03
C ALA A 113 4.01 -3.72 3.72
N CYS A 114 4.28 -5.03 3.73
CA CYS A 114 4.03 -5.90 2.58
C CYS A 114 2.54 -5.95 2.21
N ALA A 115 1.66 -5.99 3.22
CA ALA A 115 0.21 -5.97 3.01
C ALA A 115 -0.24 -4.65 2.34
N ASN A 116 0.25 -3.50 2.81
CA ASN A 116 -0.02 -2.20 2.19
C ASN A 116 0.46 -2.14 0.74
N GLY A 117 1.68 -2.62 0.45
CA GLY A 117 2.21 -2.70 -0.91
C GLY A 117 1.37 -3.62 -1.81
N ALA A 118 0.89 -4.74 -1.28
CA ALA A 118 0.02 -5.66 -2.01
C ALA A 118 -1.38 -5.06 -2.27
N ALA A 119 -1.93 -4.31 -1.32
CA ALA A 119 -3.19 -3.60 -1.52
C ALA A 119 -3.06 -2.46 -2.53
N LEU A 120 -1.98 -1.66 -2.45
CA LEU A 120 -1.68 -0.60 -3.41
C LEU A 120 -1.56 -1.14 -4.84
N THR A 121 -0.74 -2.18 -5.03
CA THR A 121 -0.57 -2.81 -6.35
C THR A 121 -1.86 -3.44 -6.86
N GLY A 122 -2.66 -4.04 -5.97
CA GLY A 122 -4.00 -4.54 -6.29
C GLY A 122 -4.96 -3.45 -6.77
N CYS A 123 -4.95 -2.29 -6.11
CA CYS A 123 -5.77 -1.15 -6.51
C CYS A 123 -5.30 -0.57 -7.85
N VAL A 124 -3.99 -0.32 -8.03
CA VAL A 124 -3.44 0.15 -9.31
C VAL A 124 -3.80 -0.81 -10.44
N TRP A 125 -3.66 -2.13 -10.23
CA TRP A 125 -4.06 -3.13 -11.20
C TRP A 125 -5.54 -3.03 -11.57
N ALA A 126 -6.42 -2.95 -10.57
CA ALA A 126 -7.86 -2.84 -10.79
C ALA A 126 -8.23 -1.57 -11.58
N GLY A 127 -7.69 -0.41 -11.21
CA GLY A 127 -7.91 0.84 -11.94
C GLY A 127 -7.43 0.79 -13.39
N LEU A 128 -6.27 0.16 -13.64
CA LEU A 128 -5.77 -0.05 -15.00
C LEU A 128 -6.65 -1.02 -15.80
N ARG A 129 -7.20 -2.06 -15.16
CA ARG A 129 -8.08 -3.04 -15.82
C ARG A 129 -9.45 -2.45 -16.17
N ILE A 130 -10.02 -1.63 -15.30
CA ILE A 130 -11.30 -0.96 -15.57
C ILE A 130 -11.18 -0.10 -16.83
N ALA A 131 -10.08 0.63 -16.99
CA ALA A 131 -9.84 1.48 -18.16
C ALA A 131 -9.75 0.69 -19.49
N ILE A 132 -9.42 -0.60 -19.45
CA ILE A 132 -9.34 -1.47 -20.64
C ILE A 132 -10.72 -2.11 -20.96
N GLY A 133 -11.60 -2.25 -19.96
CA GLY A 133 -12.90 -2.90 -20.10
C GLY A 133 -12.87 -4.43 -19.91
N PRO A 134 -14.03 -5.11 -20.00
CA PRO A 134 -14.11 -6.57 -19.90
C PRO A 134 -13.31 -7.22 -21.05
N PRO A 135 -12.67 -8.37 -20.82
CA PRO A 135 -12.04 -9.12 -21.89
C PRO A 135 -13.12 -9.53 -22.89
N GLN A 136 -13.10 -8.94 -24.10
CA GLN A 136 -13.90 -9.45 -25.20
C GLN A 136 -13.33 -10.81 -25.61
N GLU A 137 -14.19 -11.82 -25.81
CA GLU A 137 -13.79 -13.14 -26.33
C GLU A 137 -12.99 -12.94 -27.63
N GLY A 138 -11.67 -13.19 -27.57
CA GLY A 138 -10.76 -13.02 -28.70
C GLY A 138 -9.53 -12.14 -28.42
N PHE A 139 -9.57 -11.27 -27.41
CA PHE A 139 -8.41 -10.49 -26.97
C PHE A 139 -7.92 -10.99 -25.62
N SER A 140 -7.17 -12.10 -25.61
CA SER A 140 -6.30 -12.38 -24.47
C SER A 140 -5.16 -11.37 -24.52
N VAL A 141 -5.09 -10.50 -23.52
CA VAL A 141 -3.86 -9.72 -23.27
C VAL A 141 -2.81 -10.71 -22.79
N VAL A 142 -2.12 -11.32 -23.75
CA VAL A 142 -0.90 -12.09 -23.53
C VAL A 142 0.16 -11.03 -23.20
N GLN A 143 0.51 -10.90 -21.93
CA GLN A 143 1.78 -10.29 -21.55
C GLN A 143 2.86 -11.29 -21.97
N GLU A 144 3.55 -11.02 -23.07
CA GLU A 144 4.89 -11.56 -23.31
C GLU A 144 5.90 -10.94 -22.35
#